data_AF-A0A252BRB1-F1
#
_entry.id   AF-A0A252BRB1-F1
#
_cell.length_a   1.000
_cell.length_b   1.000
_cell.length_c   1.000
_cell.angle_alpha   90.00
_cell.angle_beta   90.00
_cell.angle_gamma   90.00
#
_symmetry.space_group_name_H-M   'P 1'
#
loop_
_entity.id
_entity.type
_entity.pdbx_description
1 polymer ?
#
loop_
_entity_poly.entity_id
_entity_poly.type
_entity_poly.pdbx_seq_one_letter_code
_entity_poly.pdbx_strand_id
1 'polypeptide(L)'
;MAVNPDTLVAQIEGGLLFGFTAALYGEVTFEGGRIEQSNFHNYRLMRINETPHVEVHIVNSGEEPGGIGEVGTAAAFPALSNALFAATKERYKKYPFKIK
;
A
#
# COMPACT_ATOMS: atom_id res chain seq x y z
N MET A 1 9.11 22.26 -4.80
CA MET A 1 7.96 22.74 -3.98
C MET A 1 6.72 21.85 -4.17
N ALA A 2 5.80 21.78 -3.20
CA ALA A 2 4.51 21.11 -3.38
C ALA A 2 3.50 22.06 -4.02
N VAL A 3 2.87 21.65 -5.14
CA VAL A 3 1.90 22.50 -5.87
C VAL A 3 0.61 22.69 -5.08
N ASN A 4 0.06 21.59 -4.55
CA ASN A 4 -1.06 21.62 -3.62
C ASN A 4 -0.76 20.64 -2.47
N PRO A 5 -0.32 21.16 -1.30
CA PRO A 5 0.10 20.33 -0.16
C PRO A 5 -0.96 19.34 0.32
N ASP A 6 -2.23 19.75 0.34
CA ASP A 6 -3.32 18.94 0.88
C ASP A 6 -3.60 17.72 -0.01
N THR A 7 -3.64 17.94 -1.33
CA THR A 7 -3.77 16.82 -2.29
C THR A 7 -2.54 15.90 -2.28
N LEU A 8 -1.35 16.45 -2.02
CA LEU A 8 -0.13 15.64 -1.89
C LEU A 8 -0.24 14.70 -0.68
N VAL A 9 -0.67 15.22 0.47
CA VAL A 9 -0.93 14.40 1.67
C VAL A 9 -1.93 13.29 1.35
N ALA A 10 -3.08 13.65 0.77
CA ALA A 10 -4.10 12.68 0.38
C ALA A 10 -3.60 11.61 -0.62
N GLN A 11 -2.70 11.97 -1.55
CA GLN A 11 -2.10 11.02 -2.49
C GLN A 11 -1.17 10.03 -1.78
N ILE A 12 -0.37 10.49 -0.81
CA ILE A 12 0.50 9.59 -0.04
C ILE A 12 -0.32 8.66 0.85
N GLU A 13 -1.33 9.18 1.54
CA GLU A 13 -2.25 8.37 2.35
C GLU A 13 -2.96 7.33 1.48
N GLY A 14 -3.61 7.74 0.39
CA GLY A 14 -4.32 6.84 -0.51
C GLY A 14 -3.41 5.78 -1.15
N GLY A 15 -2.23 6.19 -1.61
CA GLY A 15 -1.24 5.28 -2.20
C GLY A 15 -0.72 4.24 -1.21
N LEU A 16 -0.42 4.65 0.03
CA LEU A 16 -0.01 3.72 1.08
C LEU A 16 -1.09 2.68 1.38
N LEU A 17 -2.36 3.10 1.52
CA LEU A 17 -3.47 2.18 1.79
C LEU A 17 -3.76 1.26 0.61
N PHE A 18 -3.61 1.75 -0.63
CA PHE A 18 -3.71 0.92 -1.83
C PHE A 18 -2.61 -0.15 -1.84
N GLY A 19 -1.36 0.25 -1.56
CA GLY A 19 -0.22 -0.66 -1.50
C GLY A 19 -0.32 -1.68 -0.36
N PHE A 20 -0.75 -1.28 0.84
CA PHE A 20 -0.96 -2.20 1.96
C PHE A 20 -2.11 -3.18 1.69
N THR A 21 -3.18 -2.73 1.05
CA THR A 21 -4.27 -3.60 0.60
C THR A 21 -3.74 -4.68 -0.35
N ALA A 22 -2.94 -4.29 -1.35
CA ALA A 22 -2.36 -5.25 -2.28
C ALA A 22 -1.37 -6.20 -1.58
N ALA A 23 -0.55 -5.69 -0.66
CA ALA A 23 0.42 -6.48 0.07
C ALA A 23 -0.20 -7.50 1.02
N LEU A 24 -1.38 -7.23 1.59
CA LEU A 24 -2.05 -8.11 2.56
C LEU A 24 -3.18 -8.96 1.96
N TYR A 25 -3.88 -8.44 0.95
CA TYR A 25 -5.15 -9.02 0.48
C TYR A 25 -5.30 -9.13 -1.04
N GLY A 26 -4.41 -8.54 -1.84
CA GLY A 26 -4.55 -8.41 -3.30
C GLY A 26 -4.33 -9.69 -4.11
N GLU A 27 -4.68 -10.87 -3.59
CA GLU A 27 -4.59 -12.14 -4.34
C GLU A 27 -5.72 -12.21 -5.37
N VAL A 28 -5.36 -12.57 -6.60
CA VAL A 28 -6.30 -12.92 -7.67
C VAL A 28 -5.99 -14.36 -8.10
N THR A 29 -6.93 -15.27 -7.88
CA THR A 29 -6.78 -16.69 -8.18
C THR A 29 -7.56 -17.07 -9.43
N PHE A 30 -7.15 -18.17 -10.06
CA PHE A 30 -7.72 -18.67 -11.32
C PHE A 30 -8.13 -20.13 -11.17
N GLU A 31 -9.36 -20.43 -11.56
CA GLU A 31 -9.88 -21.79 -11.68
C GLU A 31 -10.60 -21.96 -13.03
N GLY A 32 -10.33 -23.05 -13.75
CA GLY A 32 -10.95 -23.31 -15.05
C GLY A 32 -10.72 -22.21 -16.09
N GLY A 33 -9.61 -21.47 -16.00
CA GLY A 33 -9.28 -20.35 -16.89
C GLY A 33 -10.05 -19.06 -16.60
N ARG A 34 -10.65 -18.93 -15.41
CA ARG A 34 -11.43 -17.76 -14.99
C ARG A 34 -10.95 -17.24 -13.64
N ILE A 35 -11.05 -15.93 -13.44
CA ILE A 35 -10.80 -15.30 -12.13
C ILE A 35 -11.92 -15.74 -11.16
N GLU A 36 -11.54 -16.13 -9.95
CA GLU A 36 -12.49 -16.52 -8.91
C GLU A 36 -13.10 -15.31 -8.17
N GLN A 37 -12.30 -14.27 -7.92
CA GLN A 37 -12.76 -13.06 -7.24
C GLN A 37 -13.55 -12.14 -8.19
N SER A 38 -14.76 -11.77 -7.79
CA SER A 38 -15.73 -11.05 -8.65
C SER A 38 -16.16 -9.69 -8.09
N ASN A 39 -16.06 -9.46 -6.78
CA ASN A 39 -16.40 -8.18 -6.14
C ASN A 39 -15.80 -8.10 -4.72
N PHE A 40 -15.99 -7.00 -3.98
CA PHE A 40 -15.38 -6.76 -2.66
C PHE A 40 -15.84 -7.68 -1.51
N HIS A 41 -16.76 -8.60 -1.76
CA HIS A 41 -17.09 -9.68 -0.82
C HIS A 41 -16.07 -10.82 -0.90
N ASN A 42 -15.43 -11.04 -2.06
CA ASN A 42 -14.41 -12.08 -2.26
C ASN A 42 -13.05 -11.55 -2.78
N TYR A 43 -12.95 -10.29 -3.21
CA TYR A 43 -11.70 -9.54 -3.37
C TYR A 43 -11.56 -8.53 -2.23
N ARG A 44 -10.85 -8.89 -1.15
CA ARG A 44 -10.83 -8.08 0.07
C ARG A 44 -10.02 -6.79 -0.14
N LEU A 45 -10.63 -5.67 0.25
CA LEU A 45 -9.93 -4.42 0.48
C LEU A 45 -9.70 -4.20 1.98
N MET A 46 -8.67 -3.45 2.33
CA MET A 46 -8.49 -2.95 3.69
C MET A 46 -9.71 -2.12 4.12
N ARG A 47 -10.16 -2.29 5.36
CA ARG A 47 -11.28 -1.58 5.96
C ARG A 47 -10.80 -0.45 6.87
N ILE A 48 -11.69 0.51 7.15
CA ILE A 48 -11.38 1.71 7.94
C ILE A 48 -10.76 1.38 9.31
N ASN A 49 -11.21 0.30 9.96
CA ASN A 49 -10.71 -0.14 11.27
C ASN A 49 -9.33 -0.82 11.21
N GLU A 50 -8.81 -1.10 10.02
CA GLU A 50 -7.50 -1.72 9.78
C GLU A 50 -6.47 -0.70 9.30
N THR A 51 -6.95 0.49 8.91
CA THR A 51 -6.14 1.60 8.43
C THR A 51 -5.17 2.06 9.53
N PRO A 52 -3.85 2.05 9.29
CA PRO A 52 -2.90 2.64 10.23
C PRO A 52 -3.03 4.15 10.26
N HIS A 53 -2.60 4.79 11.36
CA HIS A 53 -2.39 6.23 11.34
C HIS A 53 -1.22 6.56 10.40
N VAL A 54 -1.43 7.53 9.50
CA VAL A 54 -0.43 7.98 8.53
C VAL A 54 -0.10 9.44 8.83
N GLU A 55 1.19 9.71 9.03
CA GLU A 55 1.72 11.07 9.15
C GLU A 55 2.55 11.38 7.90
N VAL A 56 2.26 12.52 7.25
CA VAL A 56 2.97 12.94 6.03
C VAL A 56 3.77 14.21 6.31
N HIS A 57 5.09 14.13 6.12
CA HIS A 57 5.99 15.27 6.20
C HIS A 57 6.44 15.68 4.81
N ILE A 58 6.14 16.91 4.41
CA ILE A 58 6.54 17.46 3.11
C ILE A 58 7.93 18.08 3.23
N VAL A 59 8.91 17.47 2.56
CA VAL A 59 10.28 18.00 2.48
C VAL A 59 10.43 18.78 1.17
N ASN A 60 10.74 20.07 1.26
CA ASN A 60 10.97 20.90 0.08
C ASN A 60 12.45 20.82 -0.34
N SER A 61 12.74 20.14 -1.45
CA SER A 61 14.11 19.99 -1.97
C SER A 61 14.67 21.23 -2.67
N GLY A 62 13.82 22.18 -3.04
CA GLY A 62 14.18 23.31 -3.92
C GLY A 62 14.16 22.97 -5.41
N GLU A 63 13.99 21.70 -5.77
CA GLU A 63 13.87 21.24 -7.16
C GLU A 63 12.48 21.52 -7.75
N GLU A 64 12.42 21.45 -9.09
CA GLU A 64 11.18 21.55 -9.86
C GLU A 64 10.18 20.43 -9.47
N PRO A 65 8.86 20.69 -9.48
CA PRO A 65 7.85 19.69 -9.16
C PRO A 65 7.91 18.44 -10.06
N GLY A 66 7.80 17.26 -9.45
CA GLY A 66 7.73 15.97 -10.14
C GLY A 66 6.45 15.19 -9.81
N GLY A 67 6.34 13.97 -10.34
CA GLY A 67 5.21 13.08 -10.08
C GLY A 67 5.21 12.50 -8.66
N ILE A 68 4.04 12.44 -8.02
CA ILE A 68 3.86 11.89 -6.66
C ILE A 68 2.90 10.69 -6.61
N GLY A 69 2.09 10.47 -7.65
CA GLY A 69 0.93 9.56 -7.61
C GLY A 69 1.24 8.10 -7.31
N GLU A 70 2.43 7.61 -7.64
CA GLU A 70 2.82 6.20 -7.43
C GLU A 70 3.67 5.98 -6.17
N VAL A 71 4.18 7.06 -5.57
CA VAL A 71 5.23 6.99 -4.53
C VAL A 71 4.73 6.27 -3.28
N GLY A 72 3.52 6.58 -2.81
CA GLY A 72 2.91 5.89 -1.66
C GLY A 72 2.73 4.39 -1.90
N THR A 73 2.21 4.01 -3.07
CA THR A 73 2.00 2.61 -3.46
C THR A 73 3.31 1.83 -3.54
N ALA A 74 4.32 2.40 -4.18
CA ALA A 74 5.63 1.76 -4.34
C ALA A 74 6.34 1.55 -2.99
N ALA A 75 6.17 2.49 -2.05
CA ALA A 75 6.79 2.43 -0.73
C ALA A 75 6.11 1.39 0.20
N ALA A 76 4.82 1.14 0.04
CA ALA A 76 4.03 0.32 0.97
C ALA A 76 4.56 -1.12 1.14
N PHE A 77 4.85 -1.81 0.03
CA PHE A 77 5.31 -3.20 0.04
C PHE A 77 6.63 -3.42 0.82
N PRO A 78 7.74 -2.73 0.47
CA PRO A 78 8.99 -2.90 1.20
C PRO A 78 8.91 -2.39 2.64
N ALA A 79 8.16 -1.30 2.90
CA ALA A 79 7.96 -0.80 4.26
C ALA A 79 7.30 -1.85 5.16
N LEU A 80 6.18 -2.43 4.70
CA LEU A 80 5.48 -3.47 5.44
C LEU A 80 6.31 -4.75 5.57
N SER A 81 6.99 -5.20 4.50
CA SER A 81 7.87 -6.38 4.54
C SER A 81 8.96 -6.24 5.61
N ASN A 82 9.60 -5.08 5.67
CA ASN A 82 10.66 -4.81 6.63
C ASN A 82 10.11 -4.68 8.06
N ALA A 83 8.94 -4.06 8.25
CA ALA A 83 8.27 -3.99 9.54
C ALA A 83 7.91 -5.39 10.08
N LEU A 84 7.36 -6.24 9.22
CA LEU A 84 7.05 -7.63 9.57
C LEU A 84 8.32 -8.40 9.94
N PHE A 85 9.40 -8.27 9.17
CA PHE A 85 10.68 -8.89 9.52
C PHE A 85 11.25 -8.35 10.83
N ALA A 86 11.15 -7.04 11.08
CA ALA A 86 11.63 -6.45 12.33
C ALA A 86 10.88 -7.04 13.54
N ALA A 87 9.56 -7.19 13.43
CA ALA A 87 8.68 -7.71 14.48
C ALA A 87 8.77 -9.24 14.68
N THR A 88 8.91 -10.02 13.60
CA THR A 88 8.78 -11.49 13.64
C THR A 88 10.08 -12.24 13.40
N LYS A 89 11.10 -11.57 12.83
CA LYS A 89 12.32 -12.17 12.24
C LYS A 89 12.06 -13.11 11.06
N GLU A 90 10.84 -13.16 10.54
CA GLU A 90 10.47 -13.92 9.35
C GLU A 90 10.51 -13.03 8.10
N ARG A 91 11.09 -13.55 7.02
CA ARG A 91 11.18 -12.83 5.74
C ARG A 91 10.04 -13.23 4.82
N TYR A 92 9.06 -12.35 4.69
CA TYR A 92 7.93 -12.53 3.77
C TYR A 92 8.34 -12.15 2.34
N LYS A 93 8.45 -13.16 1.46
CA LYS A 93 8.86 -13.01 0.04
C LYS A 93 7.75 -13.30 -0.95
N LYS A 94 6.64 -13.88 -0.50
CA LYS A 94 5.46 -14.17 -1.32
C LYS A 94 4.34 -13.22 -0.93
N TYR A 95 3.74 -12.62 -1.94
CA TYR A 95 2.58 -11.76 -1.79
C TYR A 95 1.30 -12.53 -2.15
N PRO A 96 0.16 -12.22 -1.51
CA PRO A 96 0.06 -11.37 -0.32
C PRO A 96 0.75 -11.98 0.90
N PHE A 97 1.15 -11.14 1.85
CA PHE A 97 1.80 -11.55 3.09
C PHE A 97 0.82 -12.31 3.98
N LYS A 98 1.04 -13.62 4.13
CA LYS A 98 0.27 -14.48 5.02
C LYS A 98 0.84 -14.43 6.44
N ILE A 99 0.51 -13.36 7.15
CA ILE A 99 0.89 -13.15 8.55
C ILE A 99 0.15 -14.19 9.41
N LYS A 100 0.86 -14.89 10.29
CA LYS A 100 0.29 -15.88 11.22
C LYS A 100 -0.13 -15.24 12.53
#